data_AF-A0A6Y3ZNF1-F1
#
_entry.id   AF-A0A6Y3ZNF1-F1
#
_cell.length_a   1.000
_cell.length_b   1.000
_cell.length_c   1.000
_cell.angle_alpha   90.00
_cell.angle_beta   90.00
_cell.angle_gamma   90.00
#
_symmetry.space_group_name_H-M   'P 1'
#
loop_
_entity.id
_entity.type
_entity.pdbx_description
1 polymer ?
#
loop_
_entity_poly.entity_id
_entity_poly.type
_entity_poly.pdbx_seq_one_letter_code
_entity_poly.pdbx_strand_id
1 'polypeptide(L)'
;MNAIDPDDFIIHWLTLPVEFWGKVQSILNARYTGVARNVLVNEKQWLQKVTLNLLFEARLHEGLDRIRIERLVPYHALKSL
;
A
#
# COMPACT_ATOMS: atom_id res chain seq x y z
N MET A 1 6.95 6.89 18.71
CA MET A 1 5.99 5.94 18.12
C MET A 1 6.52 5.63 16.73
N ASN A 2 7.10 4.45 16.53
CA ASN A 2 7.83 4.12 15.30
C ASN A 2 6.85 3.67 14.23
N ALA A 3 6.17 4.62 13.59
CA ALA A 3 5.43 4.37 12.36
C ALA A 3 6.33 4.70 11.18
N ILE A 4 6.38 3.81 10.18
CA ILE A 4 7.04 4.11 8.89
C ILE A 4 6.22 5.20 8.22
N ASP A 5 6.85 6.24 7.68
CA ASP A 5 6.11 7.26 6.94
C ASP A 5 5.46 6.66 5.68
N PRO A 6 4.18 6.97 5.36
CA PRO A 6 3.53 6.46 4.15
C PRO A 6 4.29 6.75 2.85
N ASP A 7 4.93 7.91 2.73
CA ASP A 7 5.67 8.31 1.54
C ASP A 7 6.94 7.46 1.42
N ASP A 8 7.71 7.37 2.51
CA ASP A 8 8.92 6.53 2.58
C ASP A 8 8.60 5.07 2.28
N PHE A 9 7.45 4.57 2.76
CA PHE A 9 7.00 3.21 2.49
C PHE A 9 6.73 2.97 0.99
N ILE A 10 6.05 3.90 0.31
CA ILE A 10 5.78 3.79 -1.14
C ILE A 10 7.07 3.85 -1.94
N ILE A 11 7.99 4.76 -1.60
CA ILE A 11 9.30 4.85 -2.28
C ILE A 11 10.05 3.53 -2.15
N HIS A 12 10.14 2.97 -0.94
CA HIS A 12 10.80 1.68 -0.74
C HIS A 12 10.09 0.54 -1.45
N TRP A 13 8.75 0.53 -1.47
CA TRP A 13 7.99 -0.50 -2.18
C TRP A 13 8.25 -0.45 -3.69
N LEU A 14 8.17 0.72 -4.31
CA LEU A 14 8.29 0.85 -5.77
C LEU A 14 9.73 0.79 -6.28
N THR A 15 10.73 0.90 -5.39
CA THR A 15 12.14 0.62 -5.71
C THR A 15 12.48 -0.87 -5.68
N LEU A 16 11.62 -1.72 -5.12
CA LEU A 16 11.79 -3.17 -5.22
C LEU A 16 11.66 -3.64 -6.67
N PRO A 17 12.28 -4.78 -7.05
CA PRO A 17 11.95 -5.46 -8.28
C PRO A 17 10.44 -5.75 -8.39
N VAL A 18 9.87 -5.55 -9.58
CA VAL A 18 8.42 -5.62 -9.85
C VAL A 18 7.79 -6.95 -9.40
N GLU A 19 8.53 -8.05 -9.47
CA GLU A 19 8.12 -9.38 -8.99
C GLU A 19 7.76 -9.42 -7.49
N PHE A 20 8.30 -8.50 -6.68
CA PHE A 20 7.98 -8.41 -5.26
C PHE A 20 6.80 -7.50 -4.95
N TRP A 21 6.35 -6.68 -5.89
CA TRP A 21 5.32 -5.68 -5.61
C TRP A 21 4.01 -6.32 -5.16
N GLY A 22 3.57 -7.39 -5.83
CA GLY A 22 2.36 -8.13 -5.46
C GLY A 22 2.48 -8.84 -4.10
N LYS A 23 3.69 -9.23 -3.69
CA LYS A 23 3.94 -9.84 -2.38
C LYS A 23 3.69 -8.84 -1.26
N VAL A 24 4.18 -7.60 -1.40
CA VAL A 24 3.94 -6.52 -0.42
C VAL A 24 2.46 -6.20 -0.33
N GLN A 25 1.75 -6.10 -1.46
CA GLN A 25 0.30 -5.91 -1.49
C GLN A 25 -0.43 -7.03 -0.74
N SER A 26 -0.05 -8.29 -0.98
CA SER A 26 -0.66 -9.45 -0.30
C SER A 26 -0.47 -9.39 1.21
N ILE A 27 0.73 -9.02 1.68
CA ILE A 27 1.02 -8.84 3.11
C ILE A 27 0.17 -7.72 3.72
N LEU A 28 0.04 -6.58 3.03
CA LEU A 28 -0.81 -5.48 3.49
C LEU A 28 -2.28 -5.89 3.56
N ASN A 29 -2.80 -6.53 2.51
CA ASN A 29 -4.16 -7.04 2.52
C ASN A 29 -4.36 -8.02 3.68
N ALA A 30 -3.50 -9.03 3.85
CA ALA A 30 -3.61 -10.01 4.92
C ALA A 30 -3.58 -9.36 6.32
N ARG A 31 -2.70 -8.37 6.53
CA ARG A 31 -2.59 -7.63 7.79
C ARG A 31 -3.88 -6.90 8.15
N TYR A 32 -4.51 -6.26 7.18
CA TYR A 32 -5.64 -5.36 7.42
C TYR A 32 -7.02 -6.00 7.15
N THR A 33 -7.08 -7.19 6.53
CA THR A 33 -8.31 -7.97 6.34
C THR A 33 -8.48 -9.13 7.34
N GLY A 34 -7.45 -9.50 8.13
CA GLY A 34 -7.57 -10.58 9.12
C GLY A 34 -6.46 -10.69 10.18
N VAL A 35 -6.75 -11.45 11.26
CA VAL A 35 -5.97 -11.96 12.42
C VAL A 35 -5.07 -10.97 13.20
N ALA A 36 -4.31 -10.09 12.55
CA ALA A 36 -3.50 -9.07 13.21
C ALA A 36 -4.38 -7.84 13.52
N ARG A 37 -5.18 -7.92 14.59
CA ARG A 37 -5.97 -6.77 15.08
C ARG A 37 -5.10 -5.53 15.18
N ASN A 38 -5.53 -4.42 14.58
CA ASN A 38 -4.95 -3.07 14.65
C ASN A 38 -4.26 -2.79 16.00
N VAL A 39 -2.96 -3.10 16.12
CA VAL A 39 -2.22 -2.97 17.39
C VAL A 39 -1.71 -1.54 17.55
N LEU A 40 -1.66 -0.77 16.46
CA LEU A 40 -1.03 0.54 16.42
C LEU A 40 -2.05 1.66 16.17
N VAL A 41 -1.86 2.76 16.89
CA VAL A 41 -2.66 3.98 16.76
C VAL A 41 -2.50 4.56 15.35
N ASN A 42 -3.61 4.94 14.71
CA ASN A 42 -3.70 5.56 13.38
C ASN A 42 -3.39 4.67 12.16
N GLU A 43 -3.35 3.33 12.27
CA GLU A 43 -3.14 2.45 11.10
C GLU A 43 -4.15 2.65 9.98
N LYS A 44 -5.42 2.94 10.31
CA LYS A 44 -6.46 3.27 9.31
C LYS A 44 -6.05 4.47 8.44
N GLN A 45 -5.58 5.53 9.09
CA GLN A 45 -5.15 6.76 8.42
C GLN A 45 -3.86 6.53 7.63
N TRP A 46 -2.94 5.72 8.17
CA TRP A 46 -1.72 5.32 7.49
C TRP A 46 -2.03 4.58 6.18
N LEU A 47 -2.91 3.58 6.23
CA LEU A 47 -3.29 2.80 5.04
C LEU A 47 -4.05 3.65 4.00
N GLN A 48 -4.88 4.59 4.46
CA GLN A 48 -5.53 5.56 3.57
C GLN A 48 -4.50 6.43 2.85
N LYS A 49 -3.49 6.93 3.56
CA LYS A 49 -2.39 7.72 2.96
C LYS A 49 -1.60 6.89 1.95
N VAL A 50 -1.18 5.67 2.32
CA VAL A 50 -0.50 4.72 1.41
C VAL A 50 -1.32 4.51 0.13
N THR A 51 -2.64 4.36 0.26
CA THR A 51 -3.52 4.18 -0.92
C THR A 51 -3.58 5.44 -1.79
N LEU A 52 -3.76 6.62 -1.19
CA LEU A 52 -3.76 7.87 -1.95
C LEU A 52 -2.42 8.09 -2.64
N ASN A 53 -1.31 7.81 -1.98
CA ASN A 53 0.03 7.94 -2.53
C ASN A 53 0.25 7.01 -3.72
N LEU A 54 -0.17 5.74 -3.64
CA LEU A 54 -0.14 4.82 -4.81
C LEU A 54 -0.95 5.35 -5.99
N LEU A 55 -2.13 5.92 -5.72
CA LEU A 55 -2.99 6.49 -6.77
C LEU A 55 -2.39 7.76 -7.38
N PHE A 56 -1.73 8.60 -6.58
CA PHE A 56 -1.01 9.77 -7.09
C PHE A 56 0.19 9.34 -7.91
N GLU A 57 0.99 8.41 -7.40
CA GLU A 57 2.15 7.87 -8.10
C GLU A 57 1.73 7.25 -9.43
N ALA A 58 0.70 6.40 -9.45
CA ALA A 58 0.18 5.82 -10.69
C ALA A 58 -0.20 6.86 -11.76
N ARG A 59 -0.63 8.07 -11.37
CA ARG A 59 -0.94 9.16 -12.31
C ARG A 59 0.31 9.81 -12.92
N LEU A 60 1.48 9.62 -12.33
CA LEU A 60 2.76 10.08 -12.87
C LEU A 60 3.34 9.12 -13.91
N HIS A 61 2.79 7.91 -14.03
CA HIS A 61 3.21 6.90 -15.01
C HIS A 61 2.17 6.73 -16.12
N GLU A 62 2.61 6.15 -17.24
CA GLU A 62 1.75 5.84 -18.38
C GLU A 62 1.79 4.35 -18.74
N GLY A 63 0.84 3.91 -19.57
CA GLY A 63 0.81 2.56 -20.12
C GLY A 63 0.76 1.45 -19.05
N LEU A 64 1.63 0.45 -19.21
CA LEU A 64 1.64 -0.74 -18.37
C LEU A 64 2.07 -0.46 -16.93
N ASP A 65 2.98 0.49 -16.70
CA ASP A 65 3.50 0.77 -15.36
C ASP A 65 2.46 1.46 -14.49
N ARG A 66 1.67 2.38 -15.08
CA ARG A 66 0.46 2.90 -14.42
C ARG A 66 -0.47 1.78 -13.98
N ILE A 67 -0.82 0.86 -14.88
CA ILE A 67 -1.73 -0.25 -14.58
C ILE A 67 -1.16 -1.15 -13.48
N ARG A 68 0.16 -1.39 -13.47
CA ARG A 68 0.83 -2.17 -12.44
C ARG A 68 0.69 -1.51 -11.07
N ILE A 69 0.96 -0.21 -10.97
CA ILE A 69 0.88 0.54 -9.70
C ILE A 69 -0.57 0.63 -9.22
N GLU A 70 -1.54 0.91 -10.10
CA GLU A 70 -2.97 0.94 -9.76
C GLU A 70 -3.43 -0.40 -9.18
N ARG A 71 -2.89 -1.53 -9.67
CA ARG A 71 -3.21 -2.86 -9.16
C ARG A 71 -2.64 -3.14 -7.77
N LEU A 72 -1.67 -2.37 -7.28
CA LEU A 72 -1.10 -2.54 -5.93
C LEU A 72 -2.01 -2.00 -4.83
N VAL A 73 -3.02 -1.21 -5.19
CA VAL A 73 -3.93 -0.61 -4.21
C VAL A 73 -4.59 -1.71 -3.36
N PRO A 74 -4.47 -1.66 -2.02
CA PRO A 74 -5.00 -2.70 -1.14
C PRO A 74 -6.51 -2.48 -0.88
N TYR A 75 -7.33 -2.58 -1.93
CA TYR A 75 -8.78 -2.31 -1.85
C TYR A 75 -9.51 -3.19 -0.83
N HIS A 76 -9.04 -4.42 -0.59
CA HIS A 76 -9.65 -5.30 0.40
C HIS A 76 -9.41 -4.78 1.83
N ALA A 77 -8.19 -4.33 2.12
CA ALA A 77 -7.83 -3.71 3.38
C ALA A 77 -8.61 -2.41 3.67
N LEU A 78 -8.99 -1.65 2.63
CA LEU A 78 -9.83 -0.48 2.78
C LEU A 78 -11.29 -0.80 3.13
N LYS A 79 -11.81 -1.94 2.68
CA LYS A 79 -13.20 -2.37 2.94
C LYS A 79 -13.40 -2.91 4.36
N SER A 80 -12.34 -3.40 4.99
CA SER A 80 -12.37 -3.93 6.36
C SER A 80 -12.18 -2.86 7.44
N LEU A 81 -11.93 -1.60 7.05
CA LEU A 81 -11.69 -0.45 7.93
C LEU A 81 -12.94 0.37 8.23
#